data_AF-A0A1C6Q148-F1
#
_entry.id   AF-A0A1C6Q148-F1
#
_cell.length_a   1.000
_cell.length_b   1.000
_cell.length_c   1.000
_cell.angle_alpha   90.00
_cell.angle_beta   90.00
_cell.angle_gamma   90.00
#
_symmetry.space_group_name_H-M   'P 1'
#
loop_
_entity.id
_entity.type
_entity.pdbx_description
1 polymer ?
#
loop_
_entity_poly.entity_id
_entity_poly.type
_entity_poly.pdbx_seq_one_letter_code
_entity_poly.pdbx_strand_id
1 'polypeptide(L)' 'MTGSRSTHAGSPGYVICECCHNESGIGDDTVSQVRELRSYRVGHGAQWHKPKLRPTDWDPLTQLANIPPEWR' A
#
# COMPACT_ATOMS: atom_id res chain seq x y z
N MET A 1 4.41 19.45 0.51
CA MET A 1 3.47 18.47 1.10
C MET A 1 4.01 17.08 0.81
N THR A 2 4.90 16.59 1.67
CA THR A 2 5.50 15.26 1.56
C THR A 2 4.48 14.23 1.99
N GLY A 3 3.82 13.57 1.02
CA GLY A 3 3.01 12.39 1.30
C GLY A 3 3.88 11.34 1.97
N SER A 4 3.53 10.97 3.20
CA SER A 4 4.24 9.96 3.97
C SER A 4 4.27 8.66 3.17
N ARG A 5 5.49 8.26 2.77
CA ARG A 5 5.78 6.99 2.10
C ARG A 5 5.60 5.87 3.12
N SER A 6 4.41 5.28 3.15
CA SER A 6 4.13 4.13 4.02
C SER A 6 4.57 2.82 3.35
N THR A 7 5.88 2.65 3.18
CA THR A 7 6.48 1.32 3.29
C THR A 7 7.29 1.38 4.56
N HIS A 8 6.65 1.08 5.70
CA HIS A 8 7.38 0.83 6.93
C HIS A 8 8.36 -0.30 6.62
N ALA A 9 9.61 -0.17 7.02
CA ALA A 9 10.71 -1.07 6.68
C ALA A 9 10.54 -2.47 7.30
N GLY A 10 9.48 -3.20 6.95
CA GLY A 10 9.16 -4.54 7.43
C GLY A 10 8.87 -4.65 8.93
N SER A 11 8.72 -3.55 9.66
CA SER A 11 8.42 -3.54 11.10
C SER A 11 6.96 -3.14 11.35
N PRO A 12 6.21 -3.82 12.24
CA PRO A 12 4.87 -3.41 12.65
C PRO A 12 4.92 -1.99 13.20
N GLY A 13 4.27 -1.07 12.50
CA GLY A 13 4.09 0.30 12.99
C GLY A 13 2.77 0.49 13.73
N TYR A 14 1.86 -0.50 13.67
CA TYR A 14 0.44 -0.36 14.07
C TYR A 14 -0.22 0.85 13.39
N VAL A 15 0.23 1.16 12.17
CA VAL A 15 -0.27 2.26 11.35
C VAL A 15 -1.24 1.71 10.32
N ILE A 16 -2.46 2.23 10.32
CA ILE A 16 -3.49 1.92 9.32
C ILE A 16 -3.29 2.84 8.10
N CYS A 17 -3.10 2.28 6.91
CA CYS A 17 -2.96 3.12 5.71
C CYS A 17 -4.28 3.82 5.37
N GLU A 18 -4.25 5.12 5.14
CA GLU A 18 -5.43 5.86 4.63
C GLU A 18 -5.78 5.51 3.17
N CYS A 19 -4.81 4.96 2.45
CA CYS A 19 -4.96 4.46 1.09
C CYS A 19 -5.75 3.15 1.04
N CYS A 20 -5.31 2.16 1.81
CA CYS A 20 -5.78 0.79 1.70
C CYS A 20 -6.39 0.19 2.94
N HIS A 21 -6.35 0.92 4.05
CA HIS A 21 -6.87 0.46 5.34
C HIS A 21 -6.22 -0.85 5.83
N ASN A 22 -5.07 -1.23 5.27
CA ASN A 22 -4.23 -2.28 5.84
C ASN A 22 -3.49 -1.73 7.05
N GLU A 23 -3.44 -2.52 8.11
CA GLU A 23 -2.65 -2.21 9.30
C GLU A 23 -1.24 -2.80 9.13
N SER A 24 -0.22 -1.96 9.34
CA SER A 24 1.18 -2.36 9.18
C SER A 24 1.56 -3.39 10.24
N GLY A 25 1.95 -4.59 9.80
CA GLY A 25 2.26 -5.76 10.63
C GLY A 25 1.10 -6.76 10.77
N ILE A 26 -0.04 -6.52 10.12
CA ILE A 26 -1.19 -7.43 10.08
C ILE A 26 -1.56 -7.67 8.62
N GLY A 27 -1.39 -8.90 8.14
CA GLY A 27 -1.72 -9.25 6.76
C GLY A 27 -0.74 -8.68 5.72
N ASP A 28 0.40 -8.18 6.16
CA ASP A 28 1.53 -7.73 5.35
C ASP A 28 2.91 -8.07 5.97
N ASP A 29 2.94 -9.04 6.92
CA ASP A 29 4.15 -9.48 7.63
C ASP A 29 4.99 -10.50 6.84
N THR A 30 4.43 -11.08 5.78
CA THR A 30 5.14 -11.93 4.82
C THR A 30 5.00 -11.42 3.39
N VAL A 31 6.01 -11.72 2.55
CA VAL A 31 5.99 -11.37 1.10
C VAL A 31 4.76 -11.96 0.40
N SER A 32 4.30 -13.16 0.79
CA SER A 32 3.11 -13.78 0.22
C SER A 32 1.83 -12.99 0.51
N GLN A 33 1.60 -12.57 1.77
CA GLN A 33 0.41 -11.78 2.10
C GLN A 33 0.45 -10.40 1.43
N VAL A 34 1.63 -9.77 1.40
CA VAL A 34 1.83 -8.49 0.69
C VAL A 34 1.42 -8.61 -0.78
N ARG A 35 1.82 -9.70 -1.45
CA ARG A 35 1.46 -9.95 -2.85
C ARG A 35 -0.01 -10.25 -3.04
N GLU A 36 -0.62 -11.04 -2.16
CA GLU A 36 -2.04 -11.38 -2.20
C GLU A 36 -2.90 -10.11 -2.04
N LEU A 37 -2.66 -9.36 -0.97
CA LEU A 37 -3.35 -8.10 -0.66
C LEU A 37 -3.24 -7.14 -1.85
N ARG A 38 -2.03 -6.95 -2.38
CA ARG A 38 -1.80 -6.03 -3.50
C ARG A 38 -2.49 -6.48 -4.77
N SER A 39 -2.41 -7.77 -5.11
CA SER A 39 -3.06 -8.34 -6.30
C SER A 39 -4.56 -8.16 -6.22
N TYR A 40 -5.16 -8.44 -5.06
CA TYR A 40 -6.58 -8.20 -4.79
C TYR A 40 -6.95 -6.73 -5.00
N ARG A 41 -6.18 -5.82 -4.42
CA ARG A 41 -6.42 -4.37 -4.52
C ARG A 41 -6.34 -3.87 -5.95
N VAL A 42 -5.30 -4.25 -6.69
CA VAL A 42 -5.12 -3.86 -8.09
C VAL A 42 -6.23 -4.45 -8.96
N GLY A 43 -6.58 -5.73 -8.76
CA GLY A 43 -7.69 -6.40 -9.45
C GLY A 43 -9.06 -5.78 -9.18
N HIS A 44 -9.20 -4.95 -8.15
CA HIS A 44 -10.41 -4.19 -7.82
C HIS A 44 -10.28 -2.69 -8.09
N GLY A 45 -9.32 -2.29 -8.94
CA GLY A 45 -9.14 -0.91 -9.39
C GLY A 45 -8.38 -0.02 -8.40
N ALA A 46 -7.70 -0.62 -7.41
CA ALA A 46 -6.90 0.07 -6.40
C ALA A 46 -7.63 1.23 -5.71
N GLN A 47 -8.92 1.02 -5.42
CA GLN A 47 -9.79 2.03 -4.81
C GLN A 47 -9.22 2.52 -3.48
N TRP A 48 -9.23 3.83 -3.26
CA TRP A 48 -8.80 4.39 -1.98
C TRP A 48 -9.90 4.23 -0.92
N HIS A 49 -9.51 3.82 0.29
CA HIS A 49 -10.44 3.72 1.41
C HIS A 49 -11.03 5.09 1.77
N LYS A 50 -10.20 6.14 1.76
CA LYS A 50 -10.64 7.55 1.83
C LYS A 50 -10.39 8.25 0.50
N PRO A 51 -11.33 8.23 -0.47
CA PRO A 51 -11.12 8.79 -1.81
C PRO A 51 -10.70 10.26 -1.82
N LYS A 52 -11.15 11.04 -0.84
CA LYS A 52 -10.82 12.49 -0.71
C LYS A 52 -9.35 12.75 -0.37
N LEU A 53 -8.62 11.75 0.12
CA LEU A 53 -7.19 11.86 0.44
C LEU A 53 -6.29 11.42 -0.72
N ARG A 54 -6.86 10.90 -1.81
CA ARG A 54 -6.10 10.45 -2.97
C ARG A 54 -5.49 11.66 -3.68
N PRO A 55 -4.16 11.70 -3.90
CA PRO A 55 -3.54 12.72 -4.73
C PRO A 55 -4.13 12.72 -6.14
N THR A 56 -4.26 13.90 -6.73
CA THR A 56 -4.87 14.08 -8.06
C THR A 56 -4.12 13.31 -9.16
N ASP A 57 -2.79 13.25 -9.04
CA ASP A 57 -1.85 12.60 -9.95
C ASP A 57 -1.49 11.16 -9.50
N TRP A 58 -2.23 10.60 -8.54
CA TRP A 58 -1.94 9.25 -8.06
C TRP A 58 -2.27 8.19 -9.12
N ASP A 59 -1.26 7.40 -9.47
CA ASP A 59 -1.34 6.28 -10.41
C ASP A 59 -0.87 4.97 -9.74
N PRO A 60 -1.67 3.89 -9.79
CA PRO A 60 -1.29 2.62 -9.17
C PRO A 60 -0.03 2.00 -9.79
N LEU A 61 0.21 2.14 -11.09
CA LEU A 61 1.40 1.54 -11.72
C LEU A 61 2.69 2.22 -11.25
N THR A 62 2.66 3.54 -11.13
CA THR A 62 3.73 4.35 -10.56
C THR A 62 4.00 3.98 -9.10
N GLN A 63 2.94 3.74 -8.31
CA GLN A 63 3.09 3.28 -6.92
C GLN A 63 3.80 1.92 -6.85
N LEU A 64 3.41 0.97 -7.71
CA LEU A 64 3.98 -0.38 -7.77
C LEU A 64 5.44 -0.38 -8.21
N ALA A 65 5.80 0.46 -9.18
CA ALA A 65 7.16 0.59 -9.67
C ALA A 65 8.15 1.06 -8.59
N ASN A 66 7.67 1.82 -7.60
CA ASN A 66 8.47 2.34 -6.50
C ASN A 66 8.69 1.34 -5.35
N ILE A 67 8.11 0.13 -5.42
CA ILE A 67 8.30 -0.91 -4.41
C ILE A 67 9.62 -1.65 -4.69
N PRO A 68 10.46 -1.88 -3.66
CA PRO A 68 11.66 -2.71 -3.78
C PRO A 68 11.34 -4.09 -4.37
N PRO A 69 12.18 -4.65 -5.27
CA PRO A 69 11.89 -5.90 -5.98
C PRO A 69 11.52 -7.08 -5.07
N GLU A 70 12.14 -7.17 -3.89
CA GLU A 70 11.90 -8.22 -2.89
C GLU A 70 10.51 -8.12 -2.24
N TRP A 71 9.90 -6.94 -2.26
CA TRP A 71 8.58 -6.65 -1.70
C TRP A 71 7.50 -6.38 -2.74
N ARG A 72 7.83 -6.42 -4.04
CA ARG A 72 6.90 -6.22 -5.16
C ARG A 72 5.98 -7.43 -5.35
#